data_AF-A0AAV2D6Y5-F1
#
_entry.id   AF-A0AAV2D6Y5-F1
#
_cell.length_a   1.000
_cell.length_b   1.000
_cell.length_c   1.000
_cell.angle_alpha   90.00
_cell.angle_beta   90.00
_cell.angle_gamma   90.00
#
_symmetry.space_group_name_H-M   'P 1'
#
loop_
_entity.id
_entity.type
_entity.pdbx_description
1 polymer ?
#
loop_
_entity_poly.entity_id
_entity_poly.type
_entity_poly.pdbx_seq_one_letter_code
_entity_poly.pdbx_strand_id
1 'polypeptide(L)'
;MCTWFQIKPEEGRIEKWILRKAFDDEERPYLPKHILYRQKEQFSDGVGYSWIDGLKAHAAEHVSDKMMQNAAHIFPHNTPSSKEAYYYRMIFDKYFPQNSASVTVPEGASVACSTAKAVEWDASWSSNLDPSGRAVLGVHQADAVDNGNKT
;
A
#
# COMPACT_ATOMS: atom_id res chain seq x y z
N MET A 1 1.23 -4.70 10.78
CA MET A 1 2.69 -4.53 10.67
C MET A 1 3.25 -5.56 9.70
N CYS A 2 3.78 -5.14 8.56
CA CYS A 2 4.65 -6.00 7.74
C CYS A 2 6.04 -5.97 8.38
N THR A 3 6.42 -7.05 9.06
CA THR A 3 7.71 -7.21 9.72
C THR A 3 8.80 -7.54 8.70
N TRP A 4 9.35 -6.50 8.05
CA TRP A 4 10.50 -6.62 7.15
C TRP A 4 11.81 -6.96 7.89
N PHE A 5 11.87 -6.72 9.20
CA PHE A 5 13.03 -6.95 10.08
C PHE A 5 13.48 -8.42 10.26
N GLN A 6 12.83 -9.39 9.62
CA GLN A 6 13.17 -10.82 9.73
C GLN A 6 13.51 -11.49 8.39
N ILE A 7 13.66 -10.72 7.31
CA ILE A 7 14.10 -11.28 6.03
C ILE A 7 15.62 -11.45 6.09
N LYS A 8 16.08 -12.69 5.89
CA LYS A 8 17.50 -13.03 5.76
C LYS A 8 17.69 -13.70 4.40
N PRO A 9 17.82 -12.91 3.32
CA PRO A 9 17.96 -13.45 1.96
C PRO A 9 19.15 -14.40 1.84
N GLU A 10 20.23 -14.12 2.57
CA GLU A 10 21.45 -14.93 2.64
C GLU A 10 21.23 -16.34 3.24
N GLU A 11 20.19 -16.50 4.07
CA GLU A 11 19.76 -17.79 4.63
C GLU A 11 18.60 -18.41 3.82
N GLY A 12 18.22 -17.82 2.68
CA GLY A 12 17.07 -18.24 1.87
C GLY A 12 15.70 -17.97 2.53
N ARG A 13 15.65 -17.13 3.57
CA ARG A 13 14.43 -16.87 4.34
C ARG A 13 13.66 -15.68 3.78
N ILE A 14 12.39 -15.91 3.46
CA ILE A 14 11.45 -14.88 3.01
C ILE A 14 10.57 -14.36 4.16
N GLU A 15 9.79 -13.31 3.91
CA GLU A 15 8.89 -12.74 4.93
C GLU A 15 7.95 -13.80 5.52
N LYS A 16 7.69 -13.70 6.83
CA LYS A 16 6.91 -14.67 7.59
C LYS A 16 7.47 -16.10 7.52
N TRP A 17 8.78 -16.27 7.36
CA TRP A 17 9.46 -17.58 7.26
C TRP A 17 9.01 -18.60 8.31
N ILE A 18 8.97 -18.21 9.59
CA ILE A 18 8.58 -19.11 10.69
C ILE A 18 7.16 -19.66 10.47
N LEU A 19 6.23 -18.80 10.04
CA LEU A 19 4.87 -19.22 9.70
C LEU A 19 4.90 -20.19 8.52
N ARG A 20 5.62 -19.86 7.44
CA ARG A 20 5.69 -20.72 6.24
C ARG A 20 6.28 -22.10 6.56
N LYS A 21 7.37 -22.15 7.33
CA LYS A 21 7.99 -23.42 7.76
C LYS A 21 7.10 -24.26 8.66
N ALA A 22 6.28 -23.66 9.51
CA ALA A 22 5.35 -24.39 10.36
C ALA A 22 4.27 -25.17 9.57
N PHE A 23 3.99 -24.78 8.33
CA PHE A 23 3.02 -25.43 7.43
C PHE A 23 3.69 -26.18 6.25
N ASP A 24 5.02 -26.31 6.26
CA ASP A 24 5.79 -26.99 5.22
C ASP A 24 5.91 -28.50 5.50
N ASP A 25 4.77 -29.18 5.43
CA ASP A 25 4.66 -30.63 5.59
C ASP A 25 4.91 -31.34 4.24
N GLU A 26 5.92 -32.21 4.18
CA GLU A 26 6.29 -32.95 2.95
C GLU A 26 5.43 -34.20 2.72
N GLU A 27 4.94 -34.82 3.78
CA GLU A 27 4.12 -36.03 3.70
C GLU A 27 2.66 -35.69 3.44
N ARG A 28 2.18 -34.59 4.02
CA ARG A 28 0.80 -34.11 3.85
C ARG A 28 0.75 -32.60 3.64
N PRO A 29 1.08 -32.10 2.43
CA PRO A 29 1.15 -30.67 2.16
C PRO A 29 -0.19 -29.95 2.37
N TYR A 30 -0.18 -28.87 3.16
CA TYR A 30 -1.35 -27.99 3.35
C TYR A 30 -1.60 -27.07 2.15
N LEU A 31 -0.52 -26.62 1.51
CA LEU A 31 -0.53 -25.73 0.35
C LEU A 31 0.53 -26.18 -0.66
N PRO A 32 0.34 -25.96 -1.96
CA PRO A 32 1.41 -26.14 -2.95
C PRO A 32 2.64 -25.29 -2.60
N LYS A 33 3.85 -25.84 -2.76
CA LYS A 33 5.11 -25.14 -2.41
C LYS A 33 5.20 -23.73 -3.04
N HIS A 34 4.77 -23.57 -4.29
CA HIS A 34 4.78 -22.27 -4.97
C HIS A 34 3.84 -21.23 -4.35
N ILE A 35 2.77 -21.65 -3.66
CA ILE A 35 1.89 -20.76 -2.89
C ILE A 35 2.47 -20.52 -1.49
N LEU A 36 2.94 -21.57 -0.83
CA LEU A 36 3.52 -21.50 0.52
C LEU A 36 4.75 -20.58 0.58
N TYR A 37 5.50 -20.50 -0.51
CA TYR A 37 6.67 -19.64 -0.65
C TYR A 37 6.48 -18.48 -1.63
N ARG A 38 5.24 -18.17 -2.03
CA ARG A 38 4.93 -16.99 -2.84
C ARG A 38 5.36 -15.73 -2.10
N GLN A 39 6.17 -14.90 -2.74
CA GLN A 39 6.57 -13.60 -2.22
C GLN A 39 5.34 -12.69 -2.05
N LYS A 40 5.26 -11.96 -0.94
CA LYS A 40 4.20 -10.99 -0.73
C LYS A 40 4.31 -9.83 -1.71
N GLU A 41 3.36 -9.74 -2.63
CA GLU A 41 3.08 -8.50 -3.39
C GLU A 41 2.35 -7.50 -2.49
N GLN A 42 2.54 -6.20 -2.70
CA GLN A 42 1.72 -5.20 -2.01
C GLN A 42 0.24 -5.32 -2.44
N PHE A 43 -0.67 -4.98 -1.53
CA PHE A 43 -2.11 -5.23 -1.71
C PHE A 43 -2.69 -4.57 -2.96
N SER A 44 -2.19 -3.41 -3.36
CA SER A 44 -2.58 -2.73 -4.59
C SER A 44 -2.27 -3.53 -5.86
N ASP A 45 -1.10 -4.15 -5.89
CA ASP A 45 -0.56 -4.75 -7.11
C ASP A 45 -1.17 -6.14 -7.34
N GLY A 46 -1.57 -6.82 -6.25
CA GLY A 46 -2.32 -8.06 -6.30
C GLY A 46 -3.80 -7.92 -6.74
N VAL A 47 -4.37 -6.71 -6.73
CA VAL A 47 -5.71 -6.42 -7.24
C VAL A 47 -5.67 -6.00 -8.71
N GLY A 48 -4.59 -5.36 -9.13
CA GLY A 48 -4.33 -4.95 -10.51
C GLY A 48 -4.03 -3.46 -10.63
N TYR A 49 -3.04 -3.11 -11.46
CA TYR A 49 -2.54 -1.75 -11.60
C TYR A 49 -3.60 -0.74 -12.06
N SER A 50 -4.59 -1.17 -12.84
CA SER A 50 -5.69 -0.31 -13.31
C SER A 50 -6.61 0.18 -12.19
N TRP A 51 -6.61 -0.47 -11.02
CA TRP A 51 -7.50 -0.12 -9.92
C TRP A 51 -7.13 1.23 -9.29
N ILE A 52 -5.84 1.43 -8.95
CA ILE A 52 -5.39 2.72 -8.37
C ILE A 52 -5.58 3.86 -9.37
N ASP A 53 -5.21 3.64 -10.63
CA ASP A 53 -5.32 4.67 -11.66
C ASP A 53 -6.79 5.02 -11.91
N GLY A 54 -7.69 4.04 -11.86
CA GLY A 54 -9.14 4.24 -11.89
C GLY A 54 -9.65 5.09 -10.73
N LEU A 55 -9.20 4.85 -9.50
CA LEU A 55 -9.59 5.65 -8.33
C LEU A 55 -9.10 7.10 -8.45
N LYS A 56 -7.86 7.32 -8.91
CA LYS A 56 -7.32 8.66 -9.14
C LYS A 56 -8.09 9.40 -10.23
N ALA A 57 -8.42 8.73 -11.33
CA ALA A 57 -9.20 9.30 -12.42
C ALA A 57 -10.61 9.69 -11.95
N HIS A 58 -11.30 8.77 -11.27
CA HIS A 58 -12.63 9.00 -10.71
C HIS A 58 -12.64 10.19 -9.72
N ALA A 59 -11.67 10.26 -8.83
CA ALA A 59 -11.54 11.40 -7.92
C ALA A 59 -11.26 12.72 -8.65
N ALA A 60 -10.51 12.68 -9.75
CA ALA A 60 -10.21 13.87 -10.56
C ALA A 60 -11.44 14.43 -11.28
N GLU A 61 -12.43 13.59 -11.62
CA GLU A 61 -13.72 14.02 -12.19
C GLU A 61 -14.60 14.73 -11.15
N HIS A 62 -14.48 14.37 -9.87
CA HIS A 62 -15.30 14.92 -8.80
C HIS A 62 -14.68 16.07 -8.00
N VAL A 63 -13.35 16.20 -8.01
CA VAL A 63 -12.62 17.22 -7.26
C VAL A 63 -11.85 18.13 -8.20
N SER A 64 -12.32 19.38 -8.30
CA SER A 64 -11.66 20.40 -9.10
C SER A 64 -10.42 21.00 -8.42
N ASP A 65 -9.53 21.61 -9.20
CA ASP A 65 -8.35 22.30 -8.65
C ASP A 65 -8.74 23.47 -7.74
N LYS A 66 -9.86 24.13 -8.04
CA LYS A 66 -10.43 25.18 -7.18
C LYS A 66 -10.85 24.63 -5.81
N MET A 67 -11.41 23.43 -5.75
CA MET A 67 -11.73 22.77 -4.48
C MET A 67 -10.46 22.47 -3.70
N MET A 68 -9.42 21.95 -4.36
CA MET A 68 -8.12 21.71 -3.72
C MET A 68 -7.49 22.99 -3.17
N GLN A 69 -7.56 24.11 -3.89
CA GLN A 69 -7.05 25.40 -3.40
C GLN A 69 -7.76 25.88 -2.13
N ASN A 70 -9.05 25.52 -1.97
CA ASN A 70 -9.84 25.89 -0.80
C ASN A 70 -9.85 24.79 0.30
N ALA A 71 -9.10 23.70 0.12
CA ALA A 71 -9.17 22.53 1.00
C ALA A 71 -8.85 22.86 2.46
N ALA A 72 -7.85 23.70 2.72
CA ALA A 72 -7.45 24.09 4.07
C ALA A 72 -8.53 24.93 4.79
N HIS A 73 -9.38 25.63 4.04
CA HIS A 73 -10.48 26.40 4.60
C HIS A 73 -11.68 25.51 4.95
N ILE A 74 -11.98 24.53 4.09
CA ILE A 74 -13.12 23.62 4.27
C ILE A 74 -12.79 22.52 5.29
N PHE A 75 -11.58 21.98 5.22
CA PHE A 75 -11.09 20.89 6.08
C PHE A 75 -9.82 21.34 6.82
N PRO A 76 -9.94 22.17 7.86
CA PRO A 76 -8.79 22.67 8.61
C PRO A 76 -8.06 21.57 9.40
N HIS A 77 -8.77 20.52 9.81
CA HIS A 77 -8.19 19.33 10.44
C HIS A 77 -7.98 18.23 9.38
N ASN A 78 -6.76 17.65 9.32
CA ASN A 78 -6.35 16.66 8.32
C ASN A 78 -6.68 17.13 6.90
N THR A 79 -6.14 18.27 6.49
CA THR A 79 -6.38 18.84 5.16
C THR A 79 -5.93 17.84 4.08
N PRO A 80 -6.81 17.46 3.14
CA PRO A 80 -6.45 16.52 2.08
C PRO A 80 -5.40 17.13 1.15
N SER A 81 -4.32 16.38 0.90
CA SER A 81 -3.20 16.79 0.03
C SER A 81 -3.33 16.31 -1.41
N SER A 82 -4.31 15.47 -1.72
CA SER A 82 -4.61 14.98 -3.06
C SER A 82 -6.12 15.01 -3.35
N LYS A 83 -6.49 15.00 -4.63
CA LYS A 83 -7.89 14.94 -5.07
C LYS A 83 -8.60 13.68 -4.58
N GLU A 84 -7.88 12.55 -4.58
CA GLU A 84 -8.38 11.29 -4.05
C GLU A 84 -8.68 11.39 -2.55
N ALA A 85 -7.74 11.92 -1.75
CA ALA A 85 -7.95 12.13 -0.32
C ALA A 85 -9.13 13.11 -0.06
N TYR A 86 -9.24 14.16 -0.88
CA TYR A 86 -10.34 15.11 -0.80
C TYR A 86 -11.69 14.42 -1.07
N TYR A 87 -11.75 13.57 -2.10
CA TYR A 87 -12.96 12.84 -2.44
C TYR A 87 -13.40 11.91 -1.31
N TYR A 88 -12.49 11.15 -0.72
CA TYR A 88 -12.80 10.34 0.47
C TYR A 88 -13.23 11.20 1.65
N ARG A 89 -12.60 12.36 1.86
CA ARG A 89 -12.98 13.29 2.93
C ARG A 89 -14.40 13.83 2.74
N MET A 90 -14.80 14.15 1.51
CA MET A 90 -16.17 14.54 1.20
C MET A 90 -17.19 13.45 1.53
N ILE A 91 -16.88 12.19 1.19
CA ILE A 91 -17.73 11.04 1.51
C ILE A 91 -17.80 10.86 3.03
N PHE A 92 -16.67 10.92 3.73
CA PHE A 92 -16.61 10.80 5.18
C PHE A 92 -17.46 11.88 5.85
N ASP A 93 -17.26 13.16 5.53
CA ASP A 93 -18.00 14.27 6.13
C ASP A 93 -19.50 14.21 5.80
N LYS A 94 -19.90 13.64 4.64
CA LYS A 94 -21.30 13.41 4.30
C LYS A 94 -21.99 12.44 5.28
N TYR A 95 -21.30 11.40 5.73
CA TYR A 95 -21.86 10.39 6.64
C TYR A 95 -21.57 10.68 8.12
N PHE A 96 -20.47 11.38 8.40
CA PHE A 96 -19.99 11.69 9.74
C PHE A 96 -19.67 13.18 9.88
N PRO A 97 -20.69 14.07 9.85
CA PRO A 97 -20.49 15.52 9.82
C PRO A 97 -19.98 16.11 11.15
N GLN A 98 -19.79 15.30 12.19
CA GLN A 98 -19.37 15.77 13.49
C GLN A 98 -17.85 15.89 13.59
N ASN A 99 -17.37 16.98 14.17
CA ASN A 99 -15.95 17.19 14.43
C ASN A 99 -15.32 16.11 15.33
N SER A 100 -16.12 15.49 16.21
CA SER A 100 -15.67 14.36 17.03
C SER A 100 -15.27 13.15 16.19
N ALA A 101 -15.90 12.94 15.03
CA ALA A 101 -15.55 11.83 14.14
C ALA A 101 -14.25 12.13 13.38
N SER A 102 -14.05 13.36 12.92
CA SER A 102 -12.86 13.72 12.14
C SER A 102 -11.56 13.60 12.95
N VAL A 103 -11.60 13.82 14.27
CA VAL A 103 -10.44 13.65 15.16
C VAL A 103 -10.11 12.19 15.48
N THR A 104 -11.01 11.23 15.18
CA THR A 104 -10.71 9.80 15.34
C THR A 104 -9.89 9.24 14.18
N VAL A 105 -9.81 9.95 13.05
CA VAL A 105 -9.01 9.55 11.90
C VAL A 105 -7.57 10.01 12.15
N PRO A 106 -6.61 9.07 12.29
CA PRO A 106 -5.23 9.43 12.61
C PRO A 106 -4.58 10.22 11.46
N GLU A 107 -3.80 11.23 11.84
CA GLU A 107 -3.01 12.06 10.91
C GLU A 107 -1.63 11.42 10.64
N GLY A 108 -1.04 11.76 9.48
CA GLY A 108 0.37 11.53 9.18
C GLY A 108 0.62 10.84 7.85
N ALA A 109 1.80 11.06 7.28
CA ALA A 109 2.23 10.40 6.06
C ALA A 109 2.34 8.89 6.31
N SER A 110 1.53 8.10 5.62
CA SER A 110 1.55 6.64 5.67
C SER A 110 1.92 6.08 4.30
N VAL A 111 2.75 5.03 4.27
CA VAL A 111 2.98 4.23 3.06
C VAL A 111 2.17 2.94 3.17
N ALA A 112 1.23 2.72 2.24
CA ALA A 112 0.34 1.56 2.23
C ALA A 112 -0.35 1.32 3.60
N CYS A 113 -0.31 0.08 4.13
CA CYS A 113 -0.94 -0.31 5.40
C CYS A 113 -0.11 0.02 6.65
N SER A 114 0.77 1.02 6.59
CA SER A 114 1.67 1.39 7.68
C SER A 114 1.24 2.68 8.38
N THR A 115 1.59 2.82 9.65
CA THR A 115 1.40 4.07 10.41
C THR A 115 2.51 5.06 10.08
N ALA A 116 2.32 6.36 10.36
CA ALA A 116 3.37 7.37 10.20
C ALA A 116 4.71 6.98 10.85
N LYS A 117 4.65 6.23 11.96
CA LYS A 117 5.84 5.68 12.63
C LYS A 117 6.71 4.77 11.76
N ALA A 118 6.12 4.10 10.76
CA ALA A 118 6.86 3.23 9.86
C ALA A 118 7.69 4.02 8.84
N VAL A 119 7.28 5.24 8.49
CA VAL A 119 8.06 6.14 7.63
C VAL A 119 9.31 6.66 8.34
N GLU A 120 9.28 6.74 9.68
CA GLU A 120 10.46 7.12 10.48
C GLU A 120 11.51 6.01 10.59
N TRP A 121 11.15 4.76 10.29
CA TRP A 121 12.03 3.60 10.48
C TRP A 121 12.93 3.31 9.27
N ASP A 122 12.60 3.86 8.10
CA ASP A 122 13.38 3.68 6.88
C ASP A 122 13.41 4.97 6.05
N ALA A 123 14.60 5.56 5.91
CA ALA A 123 14.78 6.79 5.16
C ALA A 123 14.36 6.67 3.68
N SER A 124 14.38 5.46 3.10
CA SER A 124 13.92 5.21 1.73
C SER A 124 12.40 5.33 1.55
N TRP A 125 11.62 5.23 2.63
CA TRP A 125 10.15 5.37 2.59
C TRP A 125 9.69 6.82 2.72
N SER A 126 10.54 7.70 3.27
CA SER A 126 10.25 9.13 3.36
C SER A 126 10.22 9.82 1.99
N SER A 127 10.93 9.27 1.00
CA SER A 127 11.05 9.81 -0.36
C SER A 127 10.09 9.17 -1.37
N ASN A 128 9.34 8.12 -0.99
CA ASN A 128 8.42 7.42 -1.89
C ASN A 128 7.11 7.04 -1.16
N LEU A 129 6.18 8.01 -1.12
CA LEU A 129 4.87 7.87 -0.48
C LEU A 129 3.82 7.20 -1.38
N ASP A 130 4.23 6.52 -2.45
CA ASP A 130 3.31 5.79 -3.32
C ASP A 130 2.70 4.61 -2.54
N PRO A 131 1.36 4.52 -2.42
CA PRO A 131 0.73 3.35 -1.79
C PRO A 131 0.88 2.07 -2.61
N SER A 132 1.36 2.16 -3.86
CA SER A 132 1.62 0.99 -4.72
C SER A 132 2.89 0.25 -4.33
N GLY A 133 3.00 -1.04 -4.66
CA GLY A 133 4.20 -1.83 -4.35
C GLY A 133 5.46 -1.41 -5.10
N ARG A 134 5.32 -0.48 -6.04
CA ARG A 134 6.43 0.23 -6.68
C ARG A 134 7.23 1.12 -5.73
N ALA A 135 6.68 1.45 -4.55
CA ALA A 135 7.39 2.19 -3.53
C ALA A 135 8.58 1.43 -2.92
N VAL A 136 8.55 0.09 -2.97
CA VAL A 136 9.59 -0.77 -2.40
C VAL A 136 10.55 -1.21 -3.51
N LEU A 137 11.51 -0.35 -3.85
CA LEU A 137 12.59 -0.68 -4.79
C LEU A 137 13.48 -1.79 -4.20
N GLY A 138 13.72 -2.87 -4.97
CA GLY A 138 14.73 -3.89 -4.65
C GLY A 138 14.27 -5.13 -3.88
N VAL A 139 12.98 -5.24 -3.52
CA VAL A 139 12.44 -6.46 -2.88
C VAL A 139 11.92 -7.48 -3.91
N HIS A 140 11.37 -7.00 -5.02
CA HIS A 140 10.91 -7.86 -6.11
C HIS A 140 12.05 -8.07 -7.10
N GLN A 141 12.52 -9.31 -7.25
CA GLN A 141 13.22 -9.68 -8.47
C GLN A 141 12.18 -9.59 -9.58
N ALA A 142 12.35 -8.64 -10.50
CA ALA A 142 11.53 -8.62 -11.70
C ALA A 142 11.65 -9.99 -12.34
N ASP A 143 10.54 -10.71 -12.49
CA ASP A 143 10.49 -11.87 -13.36
C ASP A 143 10.95 -11.38 -14.73
N ALA A 144 12.17 -11.77 -15.10
CA ALA A 144 12.65 -11.59 -16.45
C ALA A 144 11.63 -12.30 -17.33
N VAL A 145 10.83 -11.51 -18.03
CA VAL A 145 10.00 -11.99 -19.12
C VAL A 145 10.96 -12.68 -20.07
N ASP A 146 10.91 -14.01 -20.06
CA ASP A 146 11.53 -14.84 -21.10
C ASP A 146 10.87 -14.42 -22.42
N ASN A 147 11.57 -13.56 -23.16
CA ASN A 147 11.27 -13.31 -24.56
C ASN A 147 11.69 -14.56 -25.36
N GLY A 148 10.93 -15.64 -25.15
CA GLY A 148 11.02 -16.87 -25.90
C GLY A 148 10.59 -16.64 -27.34
N ASN A 149 11.60 -16.50 -28.20
CA ASN A 149 11.67 -17.03 -29.55
C ASN A 149 10.36 -17.03 -30.38
N LYS A 150 10.19 -15.98 -31.20
CA LYS A 150 9.41 -16.11 -32.43
C LYS A 150 10.29 -16.78 -33.48
N THR A 151 9.99 -18.05 -33.79
CA THR A 151 10.22 -18.60 -35.15
C THR A 151 9.09 -18.14 -36.07
#